data_AF-A0A938LG82-F1
#
_entry.id   AF-A0A938LG82-F1
#
_cell.length_a   1.000
_cell.length_b   1.000
_cell.length_c   1.000
_cell.angle_alpha   90.00
_cell.angle_beta   90.00
_cell.angle_gamma   90.00
#
_symmetry.space_group_name_H-M   'P 1'
#
loop_
_entity.id
_entity.type
_entity.pdbx_description
1 polymer ?
#
loop_
_entity_poly.entity_id
_entity_poly.type
_entity_poly.pdbx_seq_one_letter_code
_entity_poly.pdbx_strand_id
1 'polypeptide(L)'
;MIQVRLLSILTLAACAALASCSKESQDALASTAKSAQQAAGNLDLTKLAPEAMAEKAKGIIGDLGTQAMSIKDAAGAKDLVGKFSPMVDQLVGAKSMLQGQKFDMSGISKLVTDLTAKFSGNKDIMGALQPLLDKLKGLAG
;
A
#
# COMPACT_ATOMS: atom_id res chain seq x y z
N MET A 1 -18.89 33.95 -8.45
CA MET A 1 -17.70 33.26 -8.98
C MET A 1 -16.47 34.04 -8.57
N ILE A 2 -15.61 33.43 -7.75
CA ILE A 2 -14.20 33.76 -7.40
C ILE A 2 -14.01 33.19 -6.00
N GLN A 3 -13.35 32.04 -5.86
CA GLN A 3 -12.76 31.50 -4.62
C GLN A 3 -12.07 30.16 -4.95
N VAL A 4 -11.06 30.22 -5.83
CA VAL A 4 -10.07 29.15 -5.99
C VAL A 4 -8.74 29.83 -6.27
N ARG A 5 -7.85 29.83 -5.26
CA ARG A 5 -6.38 29.96 -5.32
C ARG A 5 -5.89 30.60 -4.02
N LEU A 6 -5.70 29.82 -2.96
CA LEU A 6 -4.74 30.15 -1.89
C LEU A 6 -4.46 28.97 -0.94
N LEU A 7 -4.16 27.78 -1.45
CA LEU A 7 -3.77 26.64 -0.59
C LEU A 7 -2.51 25.93 -1.13
N SER A 8 -1.43 26.68 -1.28
CA SER A 8 -0.13 26.13 -1.73
C SER A 8 1.09 26.78 -1.10
N ILE A 9 0.98 27.31 0.12
CA ILE A 9 2.14 27.86 0.84
C ILE A 9 1.96 27.64 2.35
N LEU A 10 2.20 26.43 2.87
CA LEU A 10 2.44 26.21 4.32
C LEU A 10 2.84 24.75 4.58
N THR A 11 4.05 24.36 4.19
CA THR A 11 4.68 23.14 4.74
C THR A 11 6.21 23.18 4.70
N LEU A 12 6.79 24.38 4.72
CA LEU A 12 8.24 24.59 4.88
C LEU A 12 8.50 25.60 6.01
N ALA A 13 8.11 25.26 7.23
CA ALA A 13 8.58 25.96 8.45
C ALA A 13 8.26 25.15 9.71
N ALA A 14 8.75 23.92 9.84
CA ALA A 14 8.70 23.19 11.10
C ALA A 14 9.78 22.11 11.17
N CYS A 15 11.05 22.51 11.01
CA CYS A 15 12.21 21.61 11.22
C CYS A 15 13.26 22.19 12.17
N ALA A 16 12.88 23.12 13.06
CA ALA A 16 13.82 23.75 13.99
C ALA A 16 13.31 23.83 15.45
N ALA A 17 12.46 22.89 15.88
CA ALA A 17 12.01 22.80 17.28
C ALA A 17 11.91 21.35 17.77
N LEU A 18 12.96 20.56 17.52
CA LEU A 18 13.15 19.23 18.12
C LEU A 18 14.02 19.38 19.38
N ALA A 19 13.41 19.76 20.49
CA ALA A 19 14.00 19.58 21.83
C ALA A 19 12.99 19.55 22.99
N SER A 20 11.73 19.92 22.77
CA SER A 20 10.72 19.89 23.82
C SER A 20 9.34 19.58 23.23
N CYS A 21 9.06 18.31 22.93
CA CYS A 21 7.71 17.90 22.60
C CYS A 21 7.31 16.69 23.43
N SER A 22 6.23 16.90 24.15
CA SER A 22 5.54 16.05 25.11
C SER A 22 5.13 14.72 24.51
N LYS A 23 4.97 13.69 25.37
CA LYS A 23 4.48 12.34 25.01
C LYS A 23 3.17 12.35 24.18
N GLU A 24 2.34 13.38 24.29
CA GLU A 24 1.07 13.51 23.54
C GLU A 24 1.23 13.60 22.01
N SER A 25 2.37 14.09 21.49
CA SER A 25 2.55 14.23 20.04
C SER A 25 2.98 12.92 19.35
N GLN A 26 3.47 11.93 20.11
CA GLN A 26 3.74 10.59 19.57
C GLN A 26 2.47 9.75 19.46
N ASP A 27 1.50 9.93 20.37
CA ASP A 27 0.21 9.23 20.31
C ASP A 27 -0.68 9.70 19.14
N ALA A 28 -0.54 10.95 18.67
CA ALA A 28 -1.28 11.44 17.50
C ALA A 28 -0.79 10.82 16.17
N LEU A 29 0.51 10.54 16.06
CA LEU A 29 1.08 9.80 14.92
C LEU A 29 0.71 8.31 14.97
N ALA A 30 0.67 7.71 16.17
CA ALA A 30 0.21 6.34 16.37
C ALA A 30 -1.30 6.17 16.13
N SER A 31 -2.14 7.16 16.49
CA SER A 31 -3.59 7.10 16.26
C SER A 31 -3.98 7.28 14.80
N THR A 32 -3.24 8.11 14.05
CA THR A 32 -3.46 8.29 12.61
C THR A 32 -3.08 7.04 11.82
N ALA A 33 -2.02 6.32 12.21
CA ALA A 33 -1.69 5.00 11.66
C ALA A 33 -2.77 3.94 11.98
N LYS A 34 -3.37 4.02 13.17
CA LYS A 34 -4.45 3.13 13.61
C LYS A 34 -5.76 3.35 12.82
N SER A 35 -6.06 4.59 12.43
CA SER A 35 -7.23 4.92 11.60
C SER A 35 -7.06 4.52 10.13
N ALA A 36 -5.83 4.54 9.58
CA ALA A 36 -5.53 3.94 8.29
C ALA A 36 -5.60 2.39 8.33
N GLN A 37 -5.19 1.79 9.45
CA GLN A 37 -5.39 0.36 9.72
C GLN A 37 -6.86 -0.04 9.91
N GLN A 38 -7.74 0.84 10.38
CA GLN A 38 -9.18 0.55 10.53
C GLN A 38 -9.96 0.61 9.22
N ALA A 39 -9.53 1.41 8.24
CA ALA A 39 -10.11 1.35 6.89
C ALA A 39 -9.63 0.12 6.08
N ALA A 40 -8.44 -0.42 6.40
CA ALA A 40 -7.97 -1.71 5.90
C ALA A 40 -8.46 -2.90 6.73
N GLY A 41 -8.94 -2.65 7.95
CA GLY A 41 -9.20 -3.64 8.98
C GLY A 41 -10.66 -4.07 9.05
N ASN A 42 -11.20 -4.62 7.96
CA ASN A 42 -12.19 -5.71 8.03
C ASN A 42 -12.51 -6.32 6.65
N LEU A 43 -11.56 -6.32 5.71
CA LEU A 43 -11.81 -6.97 4.42
C LEU A 43 -11.64 -8.48 4.59
N ASP A 44 -12.60 -9.15 5.21
CA ASP A 44 -12.58 -10.61 5.32
C ASP A 44 -12.95 -11.22 3.97
N LEU A 45 -11.95 -11.31 3.07
CA LEU A 45 -12.11 -11.87 1.74
C LEU A 45 -12.67 -13.30 1.77
N THR A 46 -12.46 -14.03 2.86
CA THR A 46 -12.96 -15.41 3.02
C THR A 46 -14.48 -15.51 3.13
N LYS A 47 -15.17 -14.39 3.40
CA LYS A 47 -16.64 -14.32 3.43
C LYS A 47 -17.27 -13.95 2.10
N LEU A 48 -16.46 -13.65 1.07
CA LEU A 48 -16.96 -13.27 -0.24
C LEU A 48 -17.08 -14.50 -1.16
N ALA A 49 -18.05 -14.45 -2.07
CA ALA A 49 -18.11 -15.40 -3.18
C ALA A 49 -16.82 -15.32 -4.01
N PRO A 50 -16.36 -16.43 -4.63
CA PRO A 50 -15.09 -16.46 -5.38
C PRO A 50 -14.98 -15.37 -6.46
N GLU A 51 -16.08 -15.06 -7.14
CA GLU A 51 -16.16 -14.00 -8.16
C GLU A 51 -15.96 -12.60 -7.55
N ALA A 52 -16.66 -12.32 -6.45
CA ALA A 52 -16.53 -11.05 -5.73
C ALA A 52 -15.13 -10.87 -5.12
N MET A 53 -14.53 -11.97 -4.67
CA MET A 53 -13.15 -11.99 -4.19
C MET A 53 -12.16 -11.67 -5.32
N ALA A 54 -12.34 -12.25 -6.52
CA ALA A 54 -11.48 -11.98 -7.67
C ALA A 54 -11.56 -10.52 -8.13
N GLU A 55 -12.76 -9.92 -8.15
CA GLU A 55 -12.94 -8.50 -8.45
C GLU A 55 -12.31 -7.59 -7.38
N LYS A 56 -12.49 -7.94 -6.10
CA LYS A 56 -11.82 -7.20 -5.00
C LYS A 56 -10.29 -7.32 -5.08
N ALA A 57 -9.78 -8.51 -5.37
CA ALA A 57 -8.37 -8.77 -5.55
C ALA A 57 -7.80 -7.92 -6.70
N LYS A 58 -8.50 -7.86 -7.83
CA LYS A 58 -8.12 -7.00 -8.96
C LYS A 58 -8.09 -5.52 -8.58
N GLY A 59 -9.07 -5.05 -7.81
CA GLY A 59 -9.08 -3.69 -7.26
C GLY A 59 -7.88 -3.40 -6.37
N ILE A 60 -7.58 -4.30 -5.43
CA ILE A 60 -6.42 -4.19 -4.51
C ILE A 60 -5.11 -4.11 -5.32
N ILE A 61 -4.91 -4.99 -6.29
CA ILE A 61 -3.71 -5.01 -7.14
C ILE A 61 -3.61 -3.74 -8.00
N GLY A 62 -4.72 -3.27 -8.56
CA GLY A 62 -4.76 -2.02 -9.33
C GLY A 62 -4.45 -0.77 -8.50
N ASP A 63 -5.02 -0.68 -7.29
CA ASP A 63 -4.76 0.41 -6.35
C ASP A 63 -3.32 0.39 -5.84
N LEU A 64 -2.78 -0.80 -5.58
CA LEU A 64 -1.39 -1.00 -5.20
C LEU A 64 -0.46 -0.52 -6.30
N GLY A 65 -0.71 -0.89 -7.56
CA GLY A 65 0.08 -0.43 -8.70
C GLY A 65 0.05 1.09 -8.84
N THR A 66 -1.12 1.70 -8.74
CA THR A 66 -1.27 3.16 -8.86
C THR A 66 -0.54 3.92 -7.74
N GLN A 67 -0.72 3.49 -6.48
CA GLN A 67 -0.07 4.13 -5.34
C GLN A 67 1.44 3.88 -5.32
N ALA A 68 1.88 2.68 -5.69
CA ALA A 68 3.30 2.35 -5.77
C ALA A 68 4.05 3.21 -6.81
N MET A 69 3.39 3.58 -7.91
CA MET A 69 3.96 4.49 -8.92
C MET A 69 4.16 5.92 -8.41
N SER A 70 3.50 6.29 -7.30
CA SER A 70 3.59 7.62 -6.70
C SER A 70 4.62 7.71 -5.57
N ILE A 71 5.26 6.59 -5.19
CA ILE A 71 6.30 6.56 -4.15
C ILE A 71 7.52 7.34 -4.61
N LYS A 72 8.02 8.22 -3.74
CA LYS A 72 9.23 9.02 -3.96
C LYS A 72 10.38 8.67 -3.02
N ASP A 73 10.09 8.02 -1.90
CA ASP A 73 11.05 7.73 -0.84
C ASP A 73 10.71 6.45 -0.08
N ALA A 74 11.62 6.03 0.81
CA ALA A 74 11.47 4.81 1.59
C ALA A 74 10.35 4.89 2.65
N ALA A 75 9.96 6.08 3.10
CA ALA A 75 8.87 6.24 4.05
C ALA A 75 7.53 5.94 3.37
N GLY A 76 7.27 6.55 2.20
CA GLY A 76 6.10 6.25 1.39
C GLY A 76 6.04 4.78 0.94
N ALA A 77 7.19 4.15 0.72
CA ALA A 77 7.28 2.72 0.46
C ALA A 77 6.82 1.87 1.66
N LYS A 78 7.30 2.19 2.87
CA LYS A 78 6.89 1.51 4.10
C LYS A 78 5.39 1.69 4.39
N ASP A 79 4.87 2.89 4.16
CA ASP A 79 3.43 3.18 4.32
C ASP A 79 2.59 2.36 3.34
N LEU A 80 3.03 2.26 2.08
CA LEU A 80 2.38 1.39 1.09
C LEU A 80 2.37 -0.07 1.56
N VAL A 81 3.51 -0.59 2.00
CA VAL A 81 3.60 -1.97 2.52
C VAL A 81 2.70 -2.16 3.73
N GLY A 82 2.68 -1.23 4.68
CA GLY A 82 1.81 -1.30 5.85
C GLY A 82 0.32 -1.37 5.48
N LYS A 83 -0.09 -0.60 4.46
CA LYS A 83 -1.47 -0.57 3.97
C LYS A 83 -1.88 -1.85 3.22
N PHE A 84 -1.03 -2.33 2.32
CA PHE A 84 -1.40 -3.40 1.40
C PHE A 84 -0.95 -4.79 1.83
N SER A 85 0.08 -4.92 2.68
CA SER A 85 0.53 -6.22 3.18
C SER A 85 -0.60 -7.09 3.72
N PRO A 86 -1.47 -6.63 4.65
CA PRO A 86 -2.53 -7.50 5.17
C PRO A 86 -3.54 -7.92 4.09
N MET A 87 -3.81 -7.06 3.11
CA MET A 87 -4.71 -7.40 2.01
C MET A 87 -4.10 -8.45 1.09
N VAL A 88 -2.80 -8.31 0.76
CA VAL A 88 -2.09 -9.30 -0.05
C VAL A 88 -1.94 -10.62 0.71
N ASP A 89 -1.73 -10.60 2.02
CA ASP A 89 -1.70 -11.82 2.85
C ASP A 89 -3.03 -12.58 2.78
N GLN A 90 -4.15 -11.88 2.82
CA GLN A 90 -5.47 -12.50 2.64
C GLN A 90 -5.64 -13.06 1.23
N LEU A 91 -5.14 -12.38 0.19
CA LEU A 91 -5.17 -12.88 -1.18
C LEU A 91 -4.32 -14.15 -1.36
N VAL A 92 -3.15 -14.19 -0.74
CA VAL A 92 -2.29 -15.39 -0.73
C VAL A 92 -2.98 -16.54 -0.02
N GLY A 93 -3.61 -16.28 1.14
CA GLY A 93 -4.42 -17.28 1.85
C GLY A 93 -5.62 -17.80 1.04
N ALA A 94 -6.20 -16.94 0.20
CA ALA A 94 -7.33 -17.27 -0.67
C ALA A 94 -6.92 -17.71 -2.09
N LYS A 95 -5.61 -17.90 -2.35
CA LYS A 95 -5.08 -18.23 -3.68
C LYS A 95 -5.75 -19.45 -4.30
N SER A 96 -5.99 -20.51 -3.53
CA SER A 96 -6.66 -21.73 -4.01
C SER A 96 -8.08 -21.48 -4.48
N MET A 97 -8.80 -20.53 -3.85
CA MET A 97 -10.15 -20.13 -4.25
C MET A 97 -10.12 -19.24 -5.50
N LEU A 98 -9.08 -18.41 -5.64
CA LEU A 98 -8.86 -17.53 -6.78
C LEU A 98 -8.39 -18.27 -8.03
N GLN A 99 -7.65 -19.38 -7.91
CA GLN A 99 -7.17 -20.18 -9.06
C GLN A 99 -8.30 -20.79 -9.90
N GLY A 100 -9.46 -21.07 -9.29
CA GLY A 100 -10.66 -21.52 -10.01
C GLY A 100 -11.39 -20.38 -10.76
N GLN A 101 -11.03 -19.14 -10.47
CA GLN A 101 -11.53 -17.95 -11.14
C GLN A 101 -10.45 -17.42 -12.09
N LYS A 102 -10.82 -16.68 -13.13
CA LYS A 102 -9.86 -16.08 -14.08
C LYS A 102 -9.08 -14.91 -13.45
N PHE A 103 -8.43 -15.17 -12.32
CA PHE A 103 -7.66 -14.19 -11.61
C PHE A 103 -6.38 -13.87 -12.39
N ASP A 104 -6.11 -12.58 -12.58
CA ASP A 104 -5.09 -12.10 -13.49
C ASP A 104 -3.68 -12.18 -12.88
N MET A 105 -3.12 -13.39 -12.87
CA MET A 105 -1.75 -13.65 -12.43
C MET A 105 -0.71 -12.94 -13.30
N SER A 106 -1.04 -12.69 -14.57
CA SER A 106 -0.19 -11.94 -15.50
C SER A 106 -0.07 -10.48 -15.08
N GLY A 107 -1.20 -9.85 -14.72
CA GLY A 107 -1.25 -8.50 -14.18
C GLY A 107 -0.39 -8.33 -12.92
N ILE A 108 -0.43 -9.31 -12.00
CA ILE A 108 0.42 -9.30 -10.80
C ILE A 108 1.89 -9.44 -11.15
N SER A 109 2.24 -10.38 -12.03
CA SER A 109 3.63 -10.59 -12.48
C SER A 109 4.20 -9.34 -13.14
N LYS A 110 3.39 -8.70 -13.99
CA LYS A 110 3.74 -7.44 -14.63
C LYS A 110 3.97 -6.34 -13.60
N LEU A 111 3.07 -6.20 -12.63
CA LEU A 111 3.21 -5.21 -11.57
C LEU A 111 4.50 -5.40 -10.76
N VAL A 112 4.84 -6.63 -10.36
CA VAL A 112 6.10 -6.93 -9.69
C VAL A 112 7.30 -6.51 -10.55
N THR A 113 7.26 -6.80 -11.85
CA THR A 113 8.32 -6.44 -12.81
C THR A 113 8.45 -4.93 -12.92
N ASP A 114 7.34 -4.22 -13.10
CA ASP A 114 7.30 -2.77 -13.26
C ASP A 114 7.82 -2.05 -12.00
N LEU A 115 7.44 -2.52 -10.81
CA LEU A 115 7.93 -1.98 -9.54
C LEU A 115 9.42 -2.25 -9.33
N THR A 116 9.88 -3.47 -9.62
CA THR A 116 11.30 -3.82 -9.51
C THR A 116 12.14 -2.99 -10.47
N ALA A 117 11.69 -2.81 -11.72
CA ALA A 117 12.37 -1.99 -12.71
C ALA A 117 12.43 -0.52 -12.27
N LYS A 118 11.28 0.05 -11.86
CA LYS A 118 11.16 1.45 -11.43
C LYS A 118 12.08 1.80 -10.26
N PHE A 119 12.16 0.92 -9.27
CA PHE A 119 12.91 1.18 -8.05
C PHE A 119 14.29 0.49 -7.99
N SER A 120 14.71 -0.19 -9.06
CA SER A 120 16.01 -0.89 -9.14
C SER A 120 17.23 -0.03 -8.74
N GLY A 121 17.19 1.27 -9.05
CA GLY A 121 18.23 2.23 -8.67
C GLY A 121 18.15 2.76 -7.23
N ASN A 122 17.07 2.48 -6.49
CA ASN A 122 16.85 2.96 -5.14
C ASN A 122 16.73 1.79 -4.15
N LYS A 123 17.87 1.43 -3.55
CA LYS A 123 17.98 0.28 -2.63
C LYS A 123 17.09 0.42 -1.39
N ASP A 124 16.88 1.63 -0.89
CA ASP A 124 16.06 1.86 0.31
C ASP A 124 14.57 1.63 0.03
N ILE A 125 14.07 2.15 -1.11
CA ILE A 125 12.69 1.89 -1.55
C ILE A 125 12.49 0.41 -1.86
N MET A 126 13.43 -0.22 -2.58
CA MET A 126 13.35 -1.65 -2.88
C MET A 126 13.37 -2.49 -1.60
N GLY A 127 14.26 -2.20 -0.65
CA GLY A 127 14.31 -2.91 0.63
C GLY A 127 13.01 -2.77 1.41
N ALA A 128 12.36 -1.59 1.38
CA ALA A 128 11.07 -1.37 2.00
C ALA A 128 9.93 -2.13 1.28
N LEU A 129 9.91 -2.16 -0.06
CA LEU A 129 8.89 -2.84 -0.86
C LEU A 129 9.07 -4.36 -0.93
N GLN A 130 10.28 -4.88 -0.64
CA GLN A 130 10.64 -6.28 -0.81
C GLN A 130 9.63 -7.27 -0.20
N PRO A 131 9.14 -7.09 1.05
CA PRO A 131 8.17 -8.03 1.64
C PRO A 131 6.86 -8.11 0.86
N LEU A 132 6.42 -6.98 0.27
CA LEU A 132 5.21 -6.91 -0.53
C LEU A 132 5.43 -7.54 -1.91
N LEU A 133 6.58 -7.29 -2.54
CA LEU A 133 6.95 -7.92 -3.81
C LEU A 133 7.04 -9.43 -3.70
N ASP A 134 7.62 -9.95 -2.61
CA ASP A 134 7.75 -11.39 -2.38
C ASP A 134 6.38 -12.06 -2.21
N LYS A 135 5.45 -11.41 -1.52
CA LYS A 135 4.05 -11.89 -1.39
C LYS A 135 3.32 -11.89 -2.73
N LEU A 136 3.47 -10.83 -3.52
CA LEU A 136 2.89 -10.74 -4.86
C LEU A 136 3.47 -11.81 -5.81
N LYS A 137 4.77 -12.09 -5.73
CA LYS A 137 5.39 -13.21 -6.47
C LYS A 137 4.81 -14.56 -6.05
N GLY A 138 4.65 -14.78 -4.74
CA GLY A 138 4.03 -16.01 -4.22
C GLY A 138 2.56 -16.18 -4.63
N LEU A 139 1.85 -15.08 -4.91
CA LEU A 139 0.50 -15.11 -5.46
C LEU A 139 0.51 -15.49 -6.95
N ALA A 140 1.48 -14.97 -7.72
CA ALA A 140 1.55 -15.14 -9.17
C ALA A 140 2.17 -16.45 -9.66
N GLY A 141 3.08 -17.06 -8.88
CA GLY A 141 3.68 -18.38 -9.19
C GLY A 141 2.97 -19.50 -8.47
#